data_AF-A0A970B074-F1
#
_entry.id   AF-A0A970B074-F1
#
_cell.length_a   1.000
_cell.length_b   1.000
_cell.length_c   1.000
_cell.angle_alpha   90.00
_cell.angle_beta   90.00
_cell.angle_gamma   90.00
#
_symmetry.space_group_name_H-M   'P 1'
#
loop_
_entity.id
_entity.type
_entity.pdbx_description
1 polymer ?
#
loop_
_entity_poly.entity_id
_entity_poly.type
_entity_poly.pdbx_seq_one_letter_code
_entity_poly.pdbx_strand_id
1 'polypeptide(L)'
;MRVKLWGTRGSLTTPKSPAEIEARTREILYGFLNSGGNQLSDVEPYLRTLTPCHFGGFGGETICVEVSTKQQQIVIDSGSGIRSLGYELMKGKCSQGQGELHLFYTHFHWDHLAGLPFFVPLFVPGNKIHIYAVQSELPEIFRTVFQKPYFPLTLEQVDAKLEFHILKPRQPFQLGDLSITPYRLDHPDPCWGYRIEADGKVFSHCVDNEMKRFTREALGEDLPLYQGIDLAVMDAQYSLFESMEKVNWGHGSAVGC
;
A
#
# COMPACT_ATOMS: atom_id res chain seq x y z
N MET A 1 15.16 -8.05 -0.98
CA MET A 1 13.79 -7.50 -0.81
C MET A 1 13.65 -6.18 -1.58
N ARG A 2 12.54 -5.97 -2.28
CA ARG A 2 12.16 -4.72 -2.98
C ARG A 2 10.80 -4.28 -2.48
N VAL A 3 10.64 -2.98 -2.22
CA VAL A 3 9.36 -2.38 -1.84
C VAL A 3 8.93 -1.40 -2.94
N LYS A 4 7.68 -1.50 -3.39
CA LYS A 4 7.09 -0.59 -4.37
C LYS A 4 5.76 -0.05 -3.84
N LEU A 5 5.62 1.27 -3.87
CA LEU A 5 4.42 1.98 -3.44
C LEU A 5 3.57 2.25 -4.69
N TRP A 6 2.42 1.60 -4.80
CA TRP A 6 1.47 1.80 -5.88
C TRP A 6 0.47 2.92 -5.58
N GLY A 7 0.22 3.17 -4.30
CA GLY A 7 -0.47 4.36 -3.81
C GLY A 7 0.00 4.68 -2.40
N THR A 8 -0.10 5.95 -2.02
CA THR A 8 0.46 6.50 -0.76
C THR A 8 -0.42 7.57 -0.14
N ARG A 9 -1.60 7.85 -0.71
CA ARG A 9 -2.51 8.87 -0.20
C ARG A 9 -3.42 8.25 0.87
N GLY A 10 -3.60 8.95 1.98
CA GLY A 10 -4.62 8.59 2.98
C GLY A 10 -6.00 9.10 2.59
N SER A 11 -7.02 8.50 3.20
CA SER A 11 -8.44 8.87 3.15
C SER A 11 -9.14 8.70 1.80
N LEU A 12 -8.72 9.41 0.74
CA LEU A 12 -9.42 9.39 -0.55
C LEU A 12 -8.46 9.54 -1.71
N THR A 13 -8.80 8.89 -2.83
CA THR A 13 -8.11 9.12 -4.10
C THR A 13 -8.29 10.56 -4.52
N THR A 14 -7.22 11.24 -4.94
CA THR A 14 -7.30 12.64 -5.38
C THR A 14 -6.55 12.81 -6.69
N PRO A 15 -7.27 12.91 -7.83
CA PRO A 15 -6.62 13.22 -9.09
C PRO A 15 -5.94 14.58 -9.02
N LYS A 16 -4.86 14.77 -9.79
CA LYS A 16 -4.23 16.08 -9.92
C LYS A 16 -5.19 17.04 -10.60
N SER A 17 -5.33 18.22 -10.03
CA SER A 17 -6.09 19.31 -10.65
C SER A 17 -5.41 19.79 -11.93
N PRO A 18 -6.16 20.38 -12.89
CA PRO A 18 -5.55 20.99 -14.07
C PRO A 18 -4.45 21.99 -13.74
N ALA A 19 -4.61 22.78 -12.67
CA ALA A 19 -3.61 23.75 -12.22
C ALA A 19 -2.32 23.09 -11.72
N GLU A 20 -2.40 21.98 -10.98
CA GLU A 20 -1.21 21.21 -10.58
C GLU A 20 -0.49 20.60 -11.78
N ILE A 21 -1.25 20.08 -12.76
CA ILE A 21 -0.69 19.52 -13.99
C ILE A 21 0.02 20.61 -14.80
N GLU A 22 -0.61 21.78 -14.95
CA GLU A 22 -0.04 22.93 -15.64
C GLU A 22 1.26 23.41 -14.96
N ALA A 23 1.22 23.58 -13.63
CA ALA A 23 2.38 24.03 -12.85
C ALA A 23 3.58 23.09 -13.06
N ARG A 24 3.36 21.77 -12.98
CA ARG A 24 4.42 20.79 -13.21
C ARG A 24 4.89 20.74 -14.65
N THR A 25 3.97 20.79 -15.61
CA THR A 25 4.31 20.81 -17.04
C THR A 25 5.24 21.99 -17.32
N ARG A 26 4.94 23.16 -16.76
CA ARG A 26 5.79 24.34 -16.84
C ARG A 26 7.16 24.13 -16.20
N GLU A 27 7.25 23.52 -15.01
CA GLU A 27 8.55 23.17 -14.39
C GLU A 27 9.39 22.24 -15.27
N ILE A 28 8.77 21.21 -15.86
CA ILE A 28 9.43 20.28 -16.77
C ILE A 28 9.96 21.03 -18.01
N LEU A 29 9.16 21.93 -18.59
CA LEU A 29 9.54 22.73 -19.75
C LEU A 29 10.66 23.73 -19.40
N TYR A 30 10.63 24.36 -18.24
CA TYR A 30 11.70 25.23 -17.78
C TYR A 30 13.00 24.46 -17.56
N GLY A 31 12.94 23.28 -16.94
CA GLY A 31 14.10 22.42 -16.80
C GLY A 31 14.67 21.95 -18.15
N PHE A 32 13.81 21.67 -19.13
CA PHE A 32 14.23 21.31 -20.49
C PHE A 32 15.03 22.44 -21.13
N LEU A 33 14.49 23.66 -21.13
CA LEU A 33 15.17 24.84 -21.68
C LEU A 33 16.47 25.14 -20.92
N ASN A 34 16.48 25.03 -19.59
CA ASN A 34 17.66 25.26 -18.76
C ASN A 34 18.75 24.20 -18.97
N SER A 35 18.38 22.99 -19.41
CA SER A 35 19.34 21.95 -19.79
C SER A 35 19.99 22.17 -21.17
N GLY A 36 19.58 23.22 -21.89
CA GLY A 36 20.02 23.53 -23.25
C GLY A 36 19.19 22.87 -24.35
N GLY A 37 18.12 22.15 -24.00
CA GLY A 37 17.22 21.53 -24.96
C GLY A 37 16.47 22.57 -25.78
N ASN A 38 16.53 22.47 -27.10
CA ASN A 38 15.92 23.44 -28.02
C ASN A 38 15.31 22.84 -29.29
N GLN A 39 15.41 21.52 -29.47
CA GLN A 39 14.87 20.78 -30.61
C GLN A 39 14.15 19.51 -30.15
N LEU A 40 13.24 18.98 -30.97
CA LEU A 40 12.41 17.81 -30.62
C LEU A 40 13.23 16.57 -30.27
N SER A 41 14.42 16.40 -30.89
CA SER A 41 15.31 15.28 -30.60
C SER A 41 15.88 15.28 -29.18
N ASP A 42 15.85 16.41 -28.47
CA ASP A 42 16.39 16.54 -27.11
C ASP A 42 15.37 16.12 -26.04
N VAL A 43 14.08 16.01 -26.39
CA VAL A 43 12.98 15.78 -25.44
C VAL A 43 13.13 14.43 -24.74
N GLU A 44 13.29 13.34 -25.50
CA GLU A 44 13.41 11.99 -24.95
C GLU A 44 14.66 11.81 -24.07
N PRO A 45 15.86 12.26 -24.49
CA PRO A 45 17.03 12.30 -23.61
C PRO A 45 16.78 13.04 -22.30
N TYR A 46 16.15 14.21 -22.34
CA TYR A 46 15.85 15.01 -21.14
C TYR A 46 14.85 14.29 -20.23
N LEU A 47 13.75 13.75 -20.76
CA LEU A 47 12.76 13.02 -19.96
C LEU A 47 13.37 11.84 -19.22
N ARG A 48 14.37 11.15 -19.80
CA ARG A 48 15.10 10.05 -19.15
C ARG A 48 15.97 10.51 -17.97
N THR A 49 16.29 11.81 -17.88
CA THR A 49 17.01 12.37 -16.73
C THR A 49 16.08 12.66 -15.55
N LEU A 50 14.77 12.78 -15.79
CA LEU A 50 13.80 13.07 -14.74
C LEU A 50 13.52 11.83 -13.91
N THR A 51 13.44 12.02 -12.60
CA THR A 51 12.95 10.96 -11.72
C THR A 51 11.43 10.77 -11.92
N PRO A 52 10.88 9.57 -11.66
CA PRO A 52 9.45 9.31 -11.79
C PRO A 52 8.58 10.29 -11.01
N CYS A 53 9.05 10.77 -9.85
CA CYS A 53 8.32 11.75 -9.05
C CYS A 53 8.38 13.18 -9.59
N HIS A 54 9.45 13.59 -10.27
CA HIS A 54 9.47 14.89 -10.97
C HIS A 54 8.51 14.90 -12.16
N PHE A 55 8.32 13.75 -12.82
CA PHE A 55 7.39 13.62 -13.94
C PHE A 55 5.94 13.40 -13.47
N GLY A 56 5.68 12.33 -12.73
CA GLY A 56 4.34 11.89 -12.32
C GLY A 56 3.85 12.47 -10.98
N GLY A 57 4.75 13.01 -10.15
CA GLY A 57 4.44 13.49 -8.81
C GLY A 57 4.29 12.40 -7.77
N PHE A 58 3.66 12.77 -6.66
CA PHE A 58 3.37 11.89 -5.53
C PHE A 58 1.87 11.82 -5.23
N GLY A 59 1.45 10.68 -4.66
CA GLY A 59 0.07 10.39 -4.26
C GLY A 59 -0.86 10.20 -5.44
N GLY A 60 -2.14 10.49 -5.22
CA GLY A 60 -3.21 10.26 -6.19
C GLY A 60 -4.02 9.06 -5.76
N GLU A 61 -3.44 7.88 -5.91
CA GLU A 61 -4.00 6.61 -5.47
C GLU A 61 -3.76 6.38 -3.95
N THR A 62 -4.71 5.71 -3.30
CA THR A 62 -4.62 5.35 -1.88
C THR A 62 -3.77 4.10 -1.66
N ILE A 63 -3.42 3.85 -0.40
CA ILE A 63 -2.36 2.92 0.01
C ILE A 63 -2.45 1.55 -0.66
N CYS A 64 -1.34 1.14 -1.26
CA CYS A 64 -1.13 -0.19 -1.80
C CYS A 64 0.38 -0.39 -1.91
N VAL A 65 0.93 -1.31 -1.12
CA VAL A 65 2.38 -1.55 -1.05
C VAL A 65 2.69 -2.96 -1.50
N GLU A 66 3.54 -3.09 -2.51
CA GLU A 66 4.06 -4.38 -2.94
C GLU A 66 5.43 -4.61 -2.29
N VAL A 67 5.61 -5.78 -1.68
CA VAL A 67 6.90 -6.27 -1.18
C VAL A 67 7.26 -7.54 -1.92
N SER A 68 8.42 -7.58 -2.57
CA SER A 68 8.88 -8.73 -3.34
C SER A 68 10.32 -9.16 -3.03
N THR A 69 10.54 -10.47 -3.10
CA THR A 69 11.84 -11.14 -3.12
C THR A 69 12.01 -11.86 -4.45
N LYS A 70 13.02 -12.73 -4.56
CA LYS A 70 13.16 -13.60 -5.73
C LYS A 70 12.13 -14.74 -5.75
N GLN A 71 11.57 -15.09 -4.59
CA GLN A 71 10.67 -16.24 -4.45
C GLN A 71 9.22 -15.83 -4.23
N GLN A 72 8.98 -14.70 -3.56
CA GLN A 72 7.64 -14.31 -3.14
C GLN A 72 7.31 -12.85 -3.43
N GLN A 73 6.02 -12.59 -3.59
CA GLN A 73 5.44 -11.27 -3.72
C GLN A 73 4.20 -11.19 -2.83
N ILE A 74 4.14 -10.16 -2.00
CA ILE A 74 2.97 -9.83 -1.20
C ILE A 74 2.54 -8.40 -1.50
N VAL A 75 1.27 -8.12 -1.27
CA VAL A 75 0.67 -6.80 -1.37
C VAL A 75 0.06 -6.48 -0.01
N ILE A 76 0.33 -5.29 0.52
CA ILE A 76 -0.25 -4.79 1.76
C ILE A 76 -1.25 -3.71 1.40
N ASP A 77 -2.49 -3.94 1.82
CA ASP A 77 -3.70 -3.18 1.54
C ASP A 77 -4.08 -3.09 0.05
N SER A 78 -5.36 -2.88 -0.20
CA SER A 78 -5.96 -2.81 -1.54
C SER A 78 -6.71 -1.50 -1.75
N GLY A 79 -6.08 -0.41 -1.32
CA GLY A 79 -6.46 0.93 -1.76
C GLY A 79 -6.45 1.07 -3.28
N SER A 80 -6.86 2.21 -3.80
CA SER A 80 -7.05 2.41 -5.24
C SER A 80 -5.79 2.13 -6.07
N GLY A 81 -4.59 2.25 -5.47
CA GLY A 81 -3.31 1.92 -6.10
C GLY A 81 -3.21 0.46 -6.56
N ILE A 82 -3.97 -0.46 -5.96
CA ILE A 82 -4.00 -1.87 -6.36
C ILE A 82 -4.49 -2.05 -7.80
N ARG A 83 -5.28 -1.10 -8.34
CA ARG A 83 -5.75 -1.16 -9.73
C ARG A 83 -4.58 -1.12 -10.72
N SER A 84 -3.60 -0.25 -10.50
CA SER A 84 -2.40 -0.17 -11.32
C SER A 84 -1.53 -1.42 -11.19
N LEU A 85 -1.41 -1.97 -9.98
CA LEU A 85 -0.76 -3.25 -9.76
C LEU A 85 -1.47 -4.38 -10.53
N GLY A 86 -2.80 -4.41 -10.48
CA GLY A 86 -3.62 -5.39 -11.20
C GLY A 86 -3.32 -5.40 -12.69
N TYR A 87 -3.28 -4.24 -13.34
CA TYR A 87 -2.91 -4.16 -14.76
C TYR A 87 -1.49 -4.64 -15.05
N GLU A 88 -0.54 -4.41 -14.14
CA GLU A 88 0.83 -4.92 -14.29
C GLU A 88 0.87 -6.45 -14.20
N LEU A 89 0.18 -7.03 -13.20
CA LEU A 89 0.09 -8.48 -13.01
C LEU A 89 -0.56 -9.19 -14.20
N MET A 90 -1.51 -8.53 -14.85
CA MET A 90 -2.19 -9.05 -16.05
C MET A 90 -1.26 -9.15 -17.28
N LYS A 91 -0.07 -8.55 -17.26
CA LYS A 91 0.96 -8.77 -18.30
C LYS A 91 1.65 -10.14 -18.19
N GLY A 92 1.40 -10.88 -17.10
CA GLY A 92 2.02 -12.18 -16.83
C GLY A 92 1.00 -13.27 -16.49
N LYS A 93 1.35 -14.14 -15.53
CA LYS A 93 0.57 -15.35 -15.18
C LYS A 93 -0.90 -15.08 -14.81
N CYS A 94 -1.21 -13.90 -14.27
CA CYS A 94 -2.58 -13.59 -13.85
C CYS A 94 -3.56 -13.51 -15.03
N SER A 95 -3.13 -13.13 -16.24
CA SER A 95 -4.02 -13.16 -17.42
C SER A 95 -4.25 -14.55 -17.98
N GLN A 96 -3.43 -15.52 -17.58
CA GLN A 96 -3.51 -16.92 -17.99
C GLN A 96 -4.26 -17.78 -16.96
N GLY A 97 -4.81 -17.17 -15.90
CA GLY A 97 -5.45 -17.92 -14.81
C GLY A 97 -4.46 -18.73 -13.97
N GLN A 98 -3.19 -18.32 -13.92
CA GLN A 98 -2.10 -19.00 -13.21
C GLN A 98 -1.46 -18.11 -12.14
N GLY A 99 -2.11 -17.01 -11.78
CA GLY A 99 -1.66 -16.11 -10.72
C GLY A 99 -1.87 -16.74 -9.34
N GLU A 100 -0.86 -16.63 -8.49
CA GLU A 100 -0.97 -16.89 -7.05
C GLU A 100 -0.54 -15.61 -6.33
N LEU A 101 -1.48 -14.99 -5.63
CA LEU A 101 -1.33 -13.64 -5.06
C LEU A 101 -1.59 -13.68 -3.56
N HIS A 102 -0.85 -12.87 -2.80
CA HIS A 102 -0.95 -12.78 -1.35
C HIS A 102 -1.23 -11.34 -0.92
N LEU A 103 -2.44 -11.07 -0.44
CA LEU A 103 -2.90 -9.76 0.02
C LEU A 103 -2.98 -9.75 1.55
N PHE A 104 -2.24 -8.84 2.19
CA PHE A 104 -2.23 -8.62 3.63
C PHE A 104 -2.95 -7.31 3.94
N TYR A 105 -3.75 -7.27 5.00
CA TYR A 105 -4.52 -6.09 5.39
C TYR A 105 -4.09 -5.58 6.75
N THR A 106 -3.85 -4.27 6.84
CA THR A 106 -3.55 -3.60 8.11
C THR A 106 -4.83 -3.41 8.92
N HIS A 107 -5.86 -2.88 8.26
CA HIS A 107 -7.22 -2.72 8.73
C HIS A 107 -8.18 -2.47 7.55
N PHE A 108 -9.43 -2.11 7.83
CA PHE A 108 -10.51 -2.15 6.83
C PHE A 108 -11.23 -0.82 6.64
N HIS A 109 -10.51 0.29 6.76
CA HIS A 109 -11.02 1.56 6.28
C HIS A 109 -11.10 1.57 4.75
N TRP A 110 -11.95 2.42 4.21
CA TRP A 110 -12.30 2.40 2.78
C TRP A 110 -11.09 2.63 1.88
N ASP A 111 -10.17 3.50 2.25
CA ASP A 111 -8.95 3.78 1.48
C ASP A 111 -7.95 2.63 1.45
N HIS A 112 -8.12 1.61 2.28
CA HIS A 112 -7.38 0.34 2.25
C HIS A 112 -8.09 -0.76 1.45
N LEU A 113 -9.34 -0.53 0.99
CA LEU A 113 -10.18 -1.52 0.31
C LEU A 113 -10.75 -1.03 -1.03
N ALA A 114 -10.77 0.28 -1.28
CA ALA A 114 -11.53 0.90 -2.37
C ALA A 114 -11.07 0.45 -3.77
N GLY A 115 -9.84 -0.03 -3.91
CA GLY A 115 -9.33 -0.54 -5.17
C GLY A 115 -9.70 -1.99 -5.44
N LEU A 116 -10.06 -2.76 -4.40
CA LEU A 116 -10.31 -4.19 -4.49
C LEU A 116 -11.37 -4.58 -5.53
N PRO A 117 -12.54 -3.92 -5.64
CA PRO A 117 -13.54 -4.28 -6.65
C PRO A 117 -13.08 -4.06 -8.10
N PHE A 118 -11.98 -3.34 -8.30
CA PHE A 118 -11.37 -3.05 -9.60
C PHE A 118 -10.04 -3.77 -9.81
N PHE A 119 -9.68 -4.70 -8.92
CA PHE A 119 -8.50 -5.53 -9.04
C PHE A 119 -8.76 -6.68 -10.02
N VAL A 120 -8.49 -6.42 -11.31
CA VAL A 120 -8.77 -7.32 -12.45
C VAL A 120 -8.40 -8.80 -12.20
N PRO A 121 -7.28 -9.15 -11.53
CA PRO A 121 -6.96 -10.55 -11.26
C PRO A 121 -8.04 -11.36 -10.51
N LEU A 122 -8.95 -10.70 -9.76
CA LEU A 122 -10.11 -11.35 -9.14
C LEU A 122 -11.09 -11.94 -10.15
N PHE A 123 -11.20 -11.35 -11.33
CA PHE A 123 -12.18 -11.72 -12.37
C PHE A 123 -11.56 -12.59 -13.47
N VAL A 124 -10.47 -13.29 -13.15
CA VAL A 124 -9.84 -14.22 -14.08
C VAL A 124 -9.88 -15.62 -13.48
N PRO A 125 -10.66 -16.55 -14.07
CA PRO A 125 -10.73 -17.92 -13.61
C PRO A 125 -9.36 -18.58 -13.52
N GLY A 126 -9.14 -19.38 -12.47
CA GLY A 126 -7.89 -20.11 -12.24
C GLY A 126 -6.89 -19.39 -11.35
N ASN A 127 -6.96 -18.05 -11.26
CA ASN A 127 -6.14 -17.32 -10.29
C ASN A 127 -6.52 -17.71 -8.85
N LYS A 128 -5.51 -17.70 -7.98
CA LYS A 128 -5.64 -17.97 -6.55
C LYS A 128 -5.19 -16.76 -5.75
N ILE A 129 -6.04 -16.27 -4.86
CA ILE A 129 -5.78 -15.08 -4.06
C ILE A 129 -5.92 -15.44 -2.59
N HIS A 130 -4.79 -15.40 -1.90
CA HIS A 130 -4.69 -15.57 -0.46
C HIS A 130 -4.83 -14.22 0.23
N ILE A 131 -5.67 -14.16 1.25
CA ILE A 131 -6.04 -12.93 1.94
C ILE A 131 -5.75 -13.11 3.43
N TYR A 132 -4.92 -12.23 3.98
CA TYR A 132 -4.39 -12.31 5.33
C TYR A 132 -4.76 -11.07 6.13
N ALA A 133 -5.26 -11.26 7.35
CA ALA A 133 -5.47 -10.20 8.33
C ALA A 133 -5.42 -10.79 9.74
N VAL A 134 -5.27 -9.96 10.77
CA VAL A 134 -5.34 -10.41 12.16
C VAL A 134 -6.80 -10.49 12.64
N GLN A 135 -7.63 -9.59 12.13
CA GLN A 135 -9.04 -9.45 12.45
C GLN A 135 -9.86 -10.62 11.87
N SER A 136 -10.70 -11.26 12.69
CA SER A 136 -11.49 -12.46 12.34
C SER A 136 -12.64 -12.19 11.37
N GLU A 137 -13.08 -10.93 11.27
CA GLU A 137 -14.21 -10.49 10.46
C GLU A 137 -13.89 -10.44 8.96
N LEU A 138 -12.63 -10.71 8.60
CA LEU A 138 -12.10 -10.60 7.24
C LEU A 138 -13.01 -11.17 6.13
N PRO A 139 -13.57 -12.40 6.23
CA PRO A 139 -14.47 -12.91 5.19
C PRO A 139 -15.75 -12.09 5.04
N GLU A 140 -16.34 -11.62 6.15
CA GLU A 140 -17.58 -10.83 6.12
C GLU A 140 -17.32 -9.43 5.53
N ILE A 141 -16.18 -8.83 5.84
CA ILE A 141 -15.78 -7.54 5.27
C ILE A 141 -15.65 -7.64 3.75
N PHE A 142 -15.05 -8.71 3.25
CA PHE A 142 -15.01 -8.96 1.80
C PHE A 142 -16.41 -9.15 1.21
N ARG A 143 -17.32 -9.84 1.91
CA ARG A 143 -18.71 -9.91 1.46
C ARG A 143 -19.39 -8.55 1.41
N THR A 144 -19.11 -7.65 2.36
CA THR A 144 -19.65 -6.28 2.34
C THR A 144 -19.10 -5.46 1.16
N VAL A 145 -17.81 -5.57 0.87
CA VAL A 145 -17.19 -4.89 -0.29
C VAL A 145 -17.82 -5.36 -1.60
N PHE A 146 -18.09 -6.66 -1.72
CA PHE A 146 -18.78 -7.26 -2.85
C PHE A 146 -20.27 -7.49 -2.53
N GLN A 147 -21.02 -6.40 -2.38
CA GLN A 147 -22.46 -6.46 -2.08
C GLN A 147 -23.27 -5.43 -2.85
N LYS A 148 -24.46 -5.82 -3.32
CA LYS A 148 -25.45 -4.87 -3.85
C LYS A 148 -26.09 -4.03 -2.73
N PRO A 149 -26.36 -2.73 -2.94
CA PRO A 149 -26.23 -1.99 -4.20
C PRO A 149 -24.85 -1.32 -4.40
N TYR A 150 -23.88 -1.51 -3.50
CA TYR A 150 -22.57 -0.85 -3.54
C TYR A 150 -21.69 -1.35 -4.70
N PHE A 151 -21.77 -2.64 -5.01
CA PHE A 151 -21.10 -3.27 -6.14
C PHE A 151 -22.05 -4.27 -6.84
N PRO A 152 -22.02 -4.38 -8.18
CA PRO A 152 -22.99 -5.21 -8.91
C PRO A 152 -22.78 -6.72 -8.73
N LEU A 153 -21.62 -7.15 -8.24
CA LEU A 153 -21.26 -8.56 -8.01
C LEU A 153 -21.24 -8.89 -6.52
N THR A 154 -21.68 -10.09 -6.17
CA THR A 154 -21.40 -10.67 -4.85
C THR A 154 -20.02 -11.32 -4.81
N LEU A 155 -19.50 -11.58 -3.60
CA LEU A 155 -18.20 -12.23 -3.44
C LEU A 155 -18.12 -13.60 -4.13
N GLU A 156 -19.24 -14.34 -4.14
CA GLU A 156 -19.37 -15.66 -4.77
C GLU A 156 -19.37 -15.59 -6.31
N GLN A 157 -19.52 -14.39 -6.88
CA GLN A 157 -19.46 -14.14 -8.32
C GLN A 157 -18.06 -13.72 -8.78
N VAL A 158 -17.07 -13.68 -7.88
CA VAL A 158 -15.67 -13.49 -8.21
C VAL A 158 -15.10 -14.80 -8.79
N ASP A 159 -14.37 -14.73 -9.91
CA ASP A 159 -13.89 -15.90 -10.65
C ASP A 159 -12.63 -16.55 -10.06
N ALA A 160 -11.81 -15.76 -9.35
CA ALA A 160 -10.61 -16.25 -8.69
C ALA A 160 -10.96 -17.04 -7.42
N LYS A 161 -10.13 -18.05 -7.10
CA LYS A 161 -10.25 -18.79 -5.85
C LYS A 161 -9.71 -17.93 -4.70
N LEU A 162 -10.58 -17.62 -3.73
CA LEU A 162 -10.21 -16.86 -2.53
C LEU A 162 -9.93 -17.81 -1.36
N GLU A 163 -8.81 -17.59 -0.65
CA GLU A 163 -8.48 -18.29 0.59
C GLU A 163 -8.17 -17.27 1.69
N PHE A 164 -8.96 -17.29 2.77
CA PHE A 164 -8.82 -16.38 3.90
C PHE A 164 -7.98 -17.00 5.02
N HIS A 165 -7.03 -16.24 5.56
CA HIS A 165 -6.07 -16.67 6.57
C HIS A 165 -6.06 -15.67 7.73
N ILE A 166 -6.41 -16.12 8.93
CA ILE A 166 -6.36 -15.28 10.13
C ILE A 166 -4.99 -15.43 10.78
N LEU A 167 -4.24 -14.33 10.82
CA LEU A 167 -2.94 -14.24 11.44
C LEU A 167 -3.07 -14.06 12.96
N LYS A 168 -2.07 -14.54 13.69
CA LYS A 168 -2.01 -14.34 15.14
C LYS A 168 -1.22 -13.07 15.46
N PRO A 169 -1.71 -12.19 16.36
CA PRO A 169 -0.96 -11.04 16.84
C PRO A 169 0.46 -11.40 17.27
N ARG A 170 1.47 -10.64 16.83
CA ARG A 170 2.87 -10.75 17.25
C ARG A 170 3.51 -12.12 17.02
N GLN A 171 2.90 -12.97 16.19
CA GLN A 171 3.47 -14.27 15.84
C GLN A 171 3.95 -14.24 14.38
N PRO A 172 5.19 -14.72 14.10
CA PRO A 172 5.68 -14.77 12.74
C PRO A 172 4.90 -15.79 11.92
N PHE A 173 4.51 -15.37 10.72
CA PHE A 173 3.97 -16.21 9.67
C PHE A 173 5.02 -16.38 8.57
N GLN A 174 5.32 -17.62 8.19
CA GLN A 174 6.30 -17.91 7.16
C GLN A 174 5.60 -18.08 5.80
N LEU A 175 6.01 -17.28 4.82
CA LEU A 175 5.58 -17.40 3.43
C LEU A 175 6.80 -17.44 2.51
N GLY A 176 7.18 -18.63 2.05
CA GLY A 176 8.41 -18.82 1.28
C GLY A 176 9.63 -18.31 2.06
N ASP A 177 10.35 -17.33 1.49
CA ASP A 177 11.51 -16.68 2.08
C ASP A 177 11.17 -15.43 2.94
N LEU A 178 9.89 -15.10 3.09
CA LEU A 178 9.41 -14.00 3.92
C LEU A 178 8.99 -14.50 5.31
N SER A 179 9.53 -13.89 6.37
CA SER A 179 8.95 -13.97 7.72
C SER A 179 8.16 -12.69 7.98
N ILE A 180 6.85 -12.82 8.23
CA ILE A 180 5.91 -11.70 8.35
C ILE A 180 5.29 -11.71 9.74
N THR A 181 5.56 -10.69 10.54
CA THR A 181 5.04 -10.59 11.92
C THR A 181 4.12 -9.37 12.04
N PRO A 182 2.81 -9.56 12.29
CA PRO A 182 1.90 -8.45 12.53
C PRO A 182 2.09 -7.87 13.94
N TYR A 183 2.03 -6.56 14.09
CA TYR A 183 2.14 -5.87 15.37
C TYR A 183 1.16 -4.71 15.48
N ARG A 184 0.81 -4.32 16.70
CA ARG A 184 -0.27 -3.36 16.92
C ARG A 184 0.20 -1.92 16.65
N LEU A 185 -0.61 -1.14 15.94
CA LEU A 185 -0.40 0.30 15.70
C LEU A 185 -1.29 1.15 16.61
N ASP A 186 -0.94 2.43 16.75
CA ASP A 186 -1.67 3.40 17.56
C ASP A 186 -2.78 4.04 16.77
N HIS A 187 -3.85 3.28 16.60
CA HIS A 187 -5.03 3.65 15.83
C HIS A 187 -6.30 3.41 16.66
N PRO A 188 -7.38 4.22 16.51
CA PRO A 188 -8.63 4.05 17.24
C PRO A 188 -9.28 2.67 17.03
N ASP A 189 -9.28 2.20 15.79
CA ASP A 189 -9.74 0.87 15.41
C ASP A 189 -8.58 -0.14 15.40
N PRO A 190 -8.86 -1.47 15.46
CA PRO A 190 -7.83 -2.49 15.31
C PRO A 190 -7.04 -2.32 14.00
N CYS A 191 -5.81 -1.83 14.13
CA CYS A 191 -4.87 -1.61 13.04
C CYS A 191 -3.54 -2.30 13.33
N TRP A 192 -2.99 -2.95 12.31
CA TRP A 192 -1.80 -3.77 12.40
C TRP A 192 -0.75 -3.34 11.39
N GLY A 193 0.47 -3.19 11.86
CA GLY A 193 1.65 -3.05 11.04
C GLY A 193 2.25 -4.42 10.75
N TYR A 194 3.15 -4.47 9.78
CA TYR A 194 3.86 -5.70 9.39
C TYR A 194 5.36 -5.50 9.44
N ARG A 195 6.03 -6.31 10.25
CA ARG A 195 7.48 -6.49 10.21
C ARG A 195 7.77 -7.64 9.25
N ILE A 196 8.55 -7.38 8.21
CA ILE A 196 8.83 -8.32 7.14
C ILE A 196 10.34 -8.51 7.04
N GLU A 197 10.78 -9.76 7.22
CA GLU A 197 12.19 -10.13 7.26
C GLU A 197 12.50 -11.08 6.11
N ALA A 198 13.54 -10.77 5.33
CA ALA A 198 14.04 -11.61 4.25
C ALA A 198 15.50 -11.28 3.93
N ASP A 199 16.33 -12.29 3.67
CA ASP A 199 17.76 -12.15 3.34
C ASP A 199 18.55 -11.25 4.33
N GLY A 200 18.21 -11.33 5.63
CA GLY A 200 18.83 -10.49 6.67
C GLY A 200 18.46 -9.01 6.60
N LYS A 201 17.44 -8.64 5.81
CA LYS A 201 16.87 -7.29 5.73
C LYS A 201 15.49 -7.23 6.37
N VAL A 202 15.19 -6.09 6.98
CA VAL A 202 13.96 -5.85 7.74
C VAL A 202 13.23 -4.65 7.17
N PHE A 203 12.01 -4.89 6.69
CA PHE A 203 11.06 -3.85 6.27
C PHE A 203 9.93 -3.76 7.29
N SER A 204 9.50 -2.53 7.60
CA SER A 204 8.38 -2.25 8.48
C SER A 204 7.31 -1.43 7.76
N HIS A 205 6.09 -1.92 7.76
CA HIS A 205 4.92 -1.19 7.29
C HIS A 205 4.07 -0.77 8.50
N CYS A 206 4.07 0.54 8.81
CA CYS A 206 3.36 1.15 9.95
C CYS A 206 2.67 2.46 9.53
N VAL A 207 1.71 2.33 8.61
CA VAL A 207 0.79 3.41 8.21
C VAL A 207 -0.37 3.50 9.21
N ASP A 208 -1.14 4.59 9.19
CA ASP A 208 -2.30 4.80 10.07
C ASP A 208 -1.94 4.58 11.55
N ASN A 209 -0.94 5.36 11.97
CA ASN A 209 -0.30 5.24 13.27
C ASN A 209 -0.05 6.63 13.88
N GLU A 210 -0.72 6.92 14.99
CA GLU A 210 -0.53 8.18 15.73
C GLU A 210 0.77 8.22 16.55
N MET A 211 1.41 7.06 16.76
CA MET A 211 2.65 6.92 17.54
C MET A 211 2.53 7.46 18.97
N LYS A 212 1.37 7.26 19.60
CA LYS A 212 1.11 7.62 21.02
C LYS A 212 2.01 6.89 21.99
N ARG A 213 2.43 5.66 21.68
CA ARG A 213 3.35 4.87 22.49
C ARG A 213 4.79 5.18 22.09
N PHE A 214 5.38 6.20 22.74
CA PHE A 214 6.75 6.64 22.46
C PHE A 214 7.78 6.22 23.53
N THR A 215 7.37 5.53 24.59
CA THR A 215 8.30 4.95 25.60
C THR A 215 8.48 3.45 25.39
N ARG A 216 9.63 2.92 25.84
CA ARG A 216 9.92 1.47 25.77
C ARG A 216 8.88 0.65 26.53
N GLU A 217 8.48 1.16 27.69
CA GLU A 217 7.48 0.56 28.57
C GLU A 217 6.09 0.56 27.91
N ALA A 218 5.71 1.65 27.23
CA ALA A 218 4.43 1.75 26.54
C ALA A 218 4.37 0.82 25.31
N LEU A 219 5.47 0.68 24.56
CA LEU A 219 5.55 -0.22 23.42
C LEU A 219 5.47 -1.70 23.84
N GLY A 220 5.98 -2.06 25.02
CA GLY A 220 5.80 -3.38 25.62
C GLY A 220 6.20 -4.52 24.67
N GLU A 221 5.27 -5.43 24.39
CA GLU A 221 5.48 -6.57 23.48
C GLU A 221 5.74 -6.15 22.02
N ASP A 222 5.34 -4.95 21.61
CA ASP A 222 5.58 -4.45 20.26
C ASP A 222 6.99 -3.83 20.11
N LEU A 223 7.68 -3.49 21.21
CA LEU A 223 9.01 -2.84 21.19
C LEU A 223 10.04 -3.58 20.30
N PRO A 224 10.20 -4.91 20.38
CA PRO A 224 11.17 -5.62 19.53
C PRO A 224 10.86 -5.49 18.04
N LEU A 225 9.59 -5.27 17.67
CA LEU A 225 9.14 -5.22 16.29
C LEU A 225 9.49 -3.87 15.63
N TYR A 226 9.65 -2.81 16.43
CA TYR A 226 10.14 -1.49 16.03
C TYR A 226 11.69 -1.39 15.95
N GLN A 227 12.44 -2.45 16.28
CA GLN A 227 13.90 -2.39 16.36
C GLN A 227 14.60 -3.05 15.17
N GLY A 228 15.79 -2.54 14.80
CA GLY A 228 16.62 -3.13 13.74
C GLY A 228 15.95 -3.10 12.36
N ILE A 229 15.16 -2.08 12.07
CA ILE A 229 14.48 -1.89 10.79
C ILE A 229 15.47 -1.24 9.79
N ASP A 230 15.62 -1.82 8.60
CA ASP A 230 16.40 -1.23 7.51
C ASP A 230 15.58 -0.19 6.72
N LEU A 231 14.26 -0.38 6.61
CA LEU A 231 13.34 0.50 5.90
C LEU A 231 11.96 0.51 6.57
N ALA A 232 11.42 1.69 6.83
CA ALA A 232 10.06 1.87 7.34
C ALA A 232 9.20 2.71 6.38
N VAL A 233 7.95 2.30 6.18
CA VAL A 233 6.88 3.16 5.62
C VAL A 233 5.99 3.55 6.77
N MET A 234 5.93 4.85 7.05
CA MET A 234 5.31 5.42 8.24
C MET A 234 4.25 6.45 7.87
N ASP A 235 3.27 6.61 8.76
CA ASP A 235 2.25 7.65 8.65
C ASP A 235 2.85 9.06 8.81
N ALA A 236 2.51 9.95 7.88
CA ALA A 236 2.83 11.37 7.93
C ALA A 236 1.69 12.22 7.34
N GLN A 237 0.43 11.84 7.60
CA GLN A 237 -0.74 12.49 7.02
C GLN A 237 -0.92 13.94 7.49
N TYR A 238 -0.56 14.23 8.74
CA TYR A 238 -0.77 15.54 9.35
C TYR A 238 0.53 16.33 9.49
N SER A 239 0.41 17.65 9.38
CA SER A 239 1.43 18.53 9.96
C SER A 239 1.48 18.37 11.49
N LEU A 240 2.55 18.84 12.11
CA LEU A 240 2.69 18.79 13.57
C LEU A 240 1.48 19.41 14.28
N PHE A 241 1.05 20.61 13.86
CA PHE A 241 -0.08 21.30 14.48
C PHE A 241 -1.40 20.55 14.28
N GLU A 242 -1.64 20.03 13.08
CA GLU A 242 -2.84 19.23 12.82
C GLU A 242 -2.87 17.95 13.66
N SER A 243 -1.73 17.30 13.89
CA SER A 243 -1.66 16.10 14.72
C SER A 243 -2.02 16.38 16.19
N MET A 244 -1.77 17.60 16.67
CA MET A 244 -2.17 18.02 18.03
C MET A 244 -3.68 18.30 18.13
N GLU A 245 -4.31 18.75 17.05
CA GLU A 245 -5.75 19.02 16.99
C GLU A 245 -6.57 17.74 16.71
N LYS A 246 -5.98 16.78 16.00
CA LYS A 246 -6.64 15.56 15.51
C LYS A 246 -6.20 14.30 16.28
N VAL A 247 -5.92 14.46 17.58
CA VAL A 247 -5.60 13.31 18.45
C VAL A 247 -6.78 12.32 18.46
N ASN A 248 -6.48 11.02 18.37
CA ASN A 248 -7.46 9.93 18.22
C ASN A 248 -8.14 9.85 16.84
N TRP A 249 -7.55 10.42 15.79
CA TRP A 249 -8.03 10.26 14.42
C TRP A 249 -7.27 9.20 13.62
N GLY A 250 -6.30 8.51 14.25
CA GLY A 250 -5.58 7.41 13.61
C GLY A 250 -4.30 7.80 12.88
N HIS A 251 -3.98 9.09 12.75
CA HIS A 251 -2.83 9.53 11.95
C HIS A 251 -1.80 10.38 12.66
N GLY A 252 -0.55 10.24 12.20
CA GLY A 252 0.62 10.89 12.76
C GLY A 252 1.13 12.08 11.94
N SER A 253 2.23 12.65 12.43
CA SER A 253 3.03 13.62 11.68
C SER A 253 4.43 13.08 11.43
N ALA A 254 5.10 13.59 10.41
CA ALA A 254 6.49 13.23 10.10
C ALA A 254 7.47 13.50 11.25
N VAL A 255 7.12 14.36 12.21
CA VAL A 255 7.97 14.66 13.39
C VAL A 255 7.88 13.56 14.46
N GLY A 256 6.79 12.80 14.48
CA GLY A 256 6.63 11.64 15.38
C GLY A 256 7.40 10.40 14.90
N CYS A 257 7.81 10.37 13.63
CA CYS A 257 8.52 9.26 12.98
C CYS A 257 9.98 9.14 13.43
#